data_AF-A0A7X9J0D8-F1
#
_entry.id   AF-A0A7X9J0D8-F1
#
_cell.length_a   1.000
_cell.length_b   1.000
_cell.length_c   1.000
_cell.angle_alpha   90.00
_cell.angle_beta   90.00
_cell.angle_gamma   90.00
#
_symmetry.space_group_name_H-M   'P 1'
#
loop_
_entity.id
_entity.type
_entity.pdbx_description
1 polymer ?
#
loop_
_entity_poly.entity_id
_entity_poly.type
_entity_poly.pdbx_seq_one_letter_code
_entity_poly.pdbx_strand_id
1 'polypeptide(L)'
;MKMARWNPGRTVRATAWAAAAILGLAALDCGGAATNYYTSAVTRQEECCDRLADAAARESCRAQIRRVDSEAAANTDVNQQTFRCVDRYFECDPATGRATRDSAQAQLDCLNDLGSN
;
A
#
# COMPACT_ATOMS: atom_id res chain seq x y z
N MET A 1 9.57 27.04 -62.07
CA MET A 1 8.40 27.53 -61.30
C MET A 1 7.98 26.43 -60.31
N LYS A 2 7.83 26.77 -59.02
CA LYS A 2 6.81 26.31 -58.02
C LYS A 2 6.09 24.95 -58.29
N MET A 3 5.89 23.99 -57.38
CA MET A 3 5.93 23.92 -55.90
C MET A 3 5.97 22.47 -55.36
N ALA A 4 6.52 22.35 -54.15
CA ALA A 4 6.00 21.66 -52.95
C ALA A 4 5.70 20.14 -52.92
N ARG A 5 6.65 19.43 -52.28
CA ARG A 5 6.53 18.47 -51.17
C ARG A 5 5.13 18.24 -50.56
N TRP A 6 4.68 16.97 -50.52
CA TRP A 6 4.11 16.33 -49.33
C TRP A 6 4.07 14.79 -49.49
N ASN A 7 4.55 14.07 -48.48
CA ASN A 7 4.43 12.61 -48.31
C ASN A 7 4.11 12.37 -46.84
N PRO A 8 3.15 11.51 -46.50
CA PRO A 8 3.43 10.54 -45.46
C PRO A 8 2.83 9.16 -45.79
N GLY A 9 3.72 8.17 -45.79
CA GLY A 9 3.39 6.75 -45.89
C GLY A 9 2.42 6.33 -44.79
N ARG A 10 1.30 5.75 -45.21
CA ARG A 10 0.28 5.14 -44.38
C ARG A 10 0.47 3.62 -44.47
N THR A 11 1.33 3.06 -43.62
CA THR A 11 1.47 1.59 -43.49
C THR A 11 0.47 1.09 -42.46
N VAL A 12 -0.61 0.48 -42.96
CA VAL A 12 -1.63 -0.18 -42.14
C VAL A 12 -1.17 -1.61 -41.81
N ARG A 13 -1.26 -1.90 -40.52
CA ARG A 13 -1.01 -3.16 -39.82
C ARG A 13 -1.77 -4.34 -40.41
N ALA A 14 -1.16 -5.52 -40.43
CA ALA A 14 -1.73 -6.77 -39.92
C ALA A 14 -0.79 -7.94 -40.24
N THR A 15 -0.11 -8.50 -39.23
CA THR A 15 0.51 -9.81 -39.39
C THR A 15 0.41 -10.60 -38.09
N ALA A 16 -0.42 -11.63 -38.18
CA ALA A 16 -0.26 -12.97 -37.63
C ALA A 16 -0.01 -13.12 -36.12
N TRP A 17 -1.09 -13.51 -35.46
CA TRP A 17 -1.08 -14.22 -34.19
C TRP A 17 -0.29 -15.53 -34.33
N ALA A 18 0.76 -15.70 -33.54
CA ALA A 18 1.44 -16.97 -33.34
C ALA A 18 1.38 -17.31 -31.84
N ALA A 19 0.61 -18.35 -31.54
CA ALA A 19 0.59 -19.02 -30.26
C ALA A 19 1.93 -19.75 -30.02
N ALA A 20 2.50 -19.65 -28.82
CA ALA A 20 3.43 -20.65 -28.31
C ALA A 20 3.61 -20.57 -26.78
N ALA A 21 3.34 -21.72 -26.16
CA ALA A 21 4.00 -22.28 -24.99
C ALA A 21 3.76 -21.68 -23.58
N ILE A 22 2.94 -22.44 -22.85
CA ILE A 22 2.90 -22.57 -21.40
C ILE A 22 4.31 -22.90 -20.87
N LEU A 23 4.82 -22.08 -19.95
CA LEU A 23 5.75 -22.50 -18.92
C LEU A 23 5.20 -22.01 -17.59
N GLY A 24 4.46 -22.90 -16.95
CA GLY A 24 4.05 -22.76 -15.56
C GLY A 24 5.29 -22.81 -14.67
N LEU A 25 5.73 -21.65 -14.21
CA LEU A 25 6.47 -21.55 -12.96
C LEU A 25 5.43 -21.55 -11.84
N ALA A 26 5.02 -22.76 -11.48
CA ALA A 26 4.54 -23.02 -10.13
C ALA A 26 5.70 -22.73 -9.19
N ALA A 27 5.86 -21.46 -8.82
CA ALA A 27 6.52 -21.14 -7.57
C ALA A 27 5.63 -21.75 -6.48
N LEU A 28 6.03 -22.95 -6.05
CA LEU A 28 5.89 -23.37 -4.67
C LEU A 28 6.34 -22.20 -3.81
N ASP A 29 5.40 -21.35 -3.37
CA ASP A 29 5.63 -20.56 -2.15
C ASP A 29 5.49 -21.53 -0.98
N CYS A 30 6.52 -22.34 -0.86
CA CYS A 30 6.77 -23.28 0.21
C CYS A 30 7.19 -22.44 1.41
N GLY A 31 6.24 -22.14 2.29
CA GLY A 31 6.50 -21.41 3.53
C GLY A 31 6.47 -19.89 3.35
N GLY A 32 5.33 -19.34 2.93
CA GLY A 32 5.11 -17.90 2.94
C GLY A 32 5.33 -17.38 4.35
N ALA A 33 6.34 -16.52 4.51
CA ALA A 33 6.55 -15.80 5.75
C ALA A 33 5.23 -15.12 6.12
N ALA A 34 4.73 -15.36 7.33
CA ALA A 34 3.50 -14.74 7.80
C ALA A 34 3.63 -13.22 7.64
N THR A 35 2.71 -12.60 6.89
CA THR A 35 2.69 -11.15 6.69
C THR A 35 2.59 -10.46 8.05
N ASN A 36 3.60 -9.67 8.40
CA ASN A 36 3.61 -8.92 9.65
C ASN A 36 2.91 -7.56 9.44
N TYR A 37 1.60 -7.54 9.71
CA TYR A 37 0.77 -6.34 9.54
C TYR A 37 1.14 -5.24 10.53
N TYR A 38 1.65 -5.58 11.72
CA TYR A 38 2.15 -4.58 12.66
C TYR A 38 3.28 -3.76 12.05
N THR A 39 4.30 -4.43 11.52
CA THR A 39 5.46 -3.76 10.92
C THR A 39 5.02 -2.92 9.71
N SER A 40 4.21 -3.50 8.81
CA SER A 40 3.70 -2.79 7.63
C SER A 40 2.91 -1.53 8.00
N ALA A 41 1.95 -1.66 8.91
CA ALA A 41 1.09 -0.55 9.34
C ALA A 41 1.89 0.58 10.02
N VAL A 42 2.84 0.23 10.88
CA VAL A 42 3.69 1.21 11.58
C VAL A 42 4.59 1.92 10.59
N THR A 43 5.25 1.21 9.67
CA THR A 43 6.11 1.81 8.65
C THR A 43 5.34 2.81 7.78
N ARG A 44 4.14 2.45 7.32
CA ARG A 44 3.32 3.38 6.49
C ARG A 44 2.90 4.63 7.26
N GLN A 45 2.62 4.51 8.55
CA GLN A 45 2.34 5.67 9.40
C GLN A 45 3.58 6.54 9.60
N GLU A 46 4.76 5.95 9.80
CA GLU A 46 6.02 6.68 9.91
C GLU A 46 6.37 7.42 8.62
N GLU A 47 6.22 6.75 7.46
CA GLU A 47 6.40 7.36 6.14
C GLU A 47 5.41 8.50 5.89
N CYS A 48 4.19 8.39 6.39
CA CYS A 48 3.20 9.47 6.31
C CYS A 48 3.64 10.68 7.14
N CYS A 49 4.09 10.46 8.37
CA CYS A 49 4.65 11.52 9.21
C CYS A 49 5.84 12.19 8.51
N ASP A 50 6.72 11.42 7.87
CA ASP A 50 7.93 11.95 7.22
C ASP A 50 7.69 12.92 6.08
N ARG A 51 6.48 12.94 5.52
CA ARG A 51 6.09 13.89 4.48
C ARG A 51 5.84 15.30 5.04
N LEU A 52 5.70 15.46 6.36
CA LEU A 52 5.53 16.78 6.98
C LEU A 52 6.81 17.61 6.84
N ALA A 53 6.67 18.84 6.37
CA ALA A 53 7.80 19.74 6.16
C ALA A 53 8.48 20.17 7.47
N ASP A 54 7.70 20.41 8.52
CA ASP A 54 8.20 20.84 9.83
C ASP A 54 8.74 19.66 10.66
N ALA A 55 9.94 19.82 11.21
CA ALA A 55 10.61 18.76 11.96
C ALA A 55 9.92 18.45 13.30
N ALA A 56 9.40 19.48 13.99
CA ALA A 56 8.70 19.28 15.26
C ALA A 56 7.34 18.60 15.03
N ALA A 57 6.65 18.93 13.93
CA ALA A 57 5.43 18.25 13.50
C ALA A 57 5.68 16.78 13.15
N ARG A 58 6.79 16.46 12.47
CA ARG A 58 7.21 15.07 12.22
C ARG A 58 7.40 14.28 13.51
N GLU A 59 8.12 14.84 14.47
CA GLU A 59 8.39 14.20 15.75
C GLU A 59 7.09 13.98 16.54
N SER A 60 6.26 15.02 16.65
CA SER A 60 4.94 14.95 17.30
C SER A 60 4.01 13.93 16.64
N CYS A 61 4.06 13.81 15.31
CA CYS A 61 3.31 12.81 14.55
C CYS A 61 3.79 11.39 14.90
N ARG A 62 5.10 11.13 14.82
CA ARG A 62 5.72 9.82 15.12
C ARG A 62 5.49 9.36 16.56
N ALA A 63 5.40 10.29 17.50
CA ALA A 63 5.11 10.01 18.91
C ALA A 63 3.68 9.48 19.14
N GLN A 64 2.75 9.74 18.21
CA GLN A 64 1.35 9.33 18.32
C GLN A 64 1.04 8.00 17.63
N ILE A 65 2.01 7.46 16.88
CA ILE A 65 1.90 6.13 16.29
C ILE A 65 1.83 5.10 17.42
N ARG A 66 0.72 4.36 17.46
CA ARG A 66 0.50 3.30 18.45
C ARG A 66 1.49 2.17 18.20
N ARG A 67 2.38 1.97 19.16
CA ARG A 67 3.34 0.85 19.20
C ARG A 67 2.93 -0.13 20.29
N VAL A 68 3.34 -1.38 20.13
CA VAL A 68 3.17 -2.44 21.13
C VAL A 68 4.46 -2.61 21.92
N ASP A 69 4.36 -3.04 23.18
CA ASP A 69 5.49 -3.00 24.13
C ASP A 69 6.59 -4.04 23.88
N SER A 70 6.33 -5.04 23.02
CA SER A 70 7.32 -6.07 22.69
C SER A 70 7.02 -6.73 21.34
N GLU A 71 8.03 -7.36 20.76
CA GLU A 71 7.88 -8.17 19.55
C GLU A 71 6.88 -9.33 19.75
N ALA A 72 6.87 -9.97 20.92
CA ALA A 72 5.90 -11.00 21.25
C ALA A 72 4.46 -10.44 21.21
N ALA A 73 4.25 -9.23 21.76
CA ALA A 73 2.96 -8.56 21.69
C ALA A 73 2.57 -8.23 20.24
N ALA A 74 3.52 -7.75 19.42
CA ALA A 74 3.29 -7.45 18.00
C ALA A 74 2.79 -8.66 17.22
N ASN A 75 3.27 -9.85 17.56
CA ASN A 75 2.98 -11.09 16.84
C ASN A 75 1.75 -11.86 17.36
N THR A 76 1.03 -11.35 18.37
CA THR A 76 -0.24 -11.97 18.79
C THR A 76 -1.30 -11.88 17.68
N ASP A 77 -2.17 -12.89 17.59
CA ASP A 77 -3.24 -12.90 16.57
C ASP A 77 -4.14 -11.67 16.65
N VAL A 78 -4.45 -11.21 17.87
CA VAL A 78 -5.26 -10.01 18.10
C VAL A 78 -4.60 -8.78 17.50
N ASN A 79 -3.30 -8.58 17.74
CA ASN A 79 -2.59 -7.44 17.18
C ASN A 79 -2.40 -7.59 15.68
N GLN A 80 -2.07 -8.77 15.15
CA GLN A 80 -1.97 -8.96 13.71
C GLN A 80 -3.29 -8.67 12.99
N GLN A 81 -4.44 -9.07 13.56
CA GLN A 81 -5.75 -8.73 13.01
C GLN A 81 -6.06 -7.23 13.11
N THR A 82 -5.76 -6.62 14.26
CA THR A 82 -5.93 -5.17 14.48
C THR A 82 -5.12 -4.36 13.48
N PHE A 83 -3.82 -4.63 13.38
CA PHE A 83 -2.93 -3.91 12.47
C PHE A 83 -3.20 -4.25 11.01
N ARG A 84 -3.81 -5.40 10.69
CA ARG A 84 -4.31 -5.67 9.34
C ARG A 84 -5.41 -4.70 8.92
N CYS A 85 -6.33 -4.33 9.82
CA CYS A 85 -7.33 -3.29 9.54
C CYS A 85 -6.65 -1.94 9.26
N VAL A 86 -5.69 -1.56 10.10
CA VAL A 86 -4.92 -0.32 9.93
C VAL A 86 -4.18 -0.33 8.60
N ASP A 87 -3.37 -1.35 8.33
CA ASP A 87 -2.60 -1.47 7.09
C ASP A 87 -3.51 -1.43 5.86
N ARG A 88 -4.63 -2.18 5.87
CA ARG A 88 -5.52 -2.23 4.71
C ARG A 88 -6.15 -0.89 4.36
N TYR A 89 -6.59 -0.13 5.36
CA TYR A 89 -7.43 1.05 5.15
C TYR A 89 -6.69 2.38 5.32
N PHE A 90 -5.46 2.39 5.85
CA PHE A 90 -4.72 3.62 6.09
C PHE A 90 -4.42 4.39 4.79
N GLU A 91 -4.92 5.62 4.74
CA GLU A 91 -4.60 6.59 3.69
C GLU A 91 -4.05 7.86 4.34
N CYS A 92 -2.87 8.29 3.89
CA CYS A 92 -2.17 9.43 4.47
C CYS A 92 -2.76 10.77 3.98
N ASP A 93 -3.19 11.61 4.91
CA ASP A 93 -3.41 13.04 4.72
C ASP A 93 -2.07 13.78 4.78
N PRO A 94 -1.56 14.30 3.65
CA PRO A 94 -0.25 14.94 3.60
C PRO A 94 -0.20 16.28 4.37
N ALA A 95 -1.34 16.90 4.66
CA ALA A 95 -1.37 18.16 5.41
C ALA A 95 -1.12 17.94 6.91
N THR A 96 -1.53 16.78 7.44
CA THR A 96 -1.51 16.49 8.87
C THR A 96 -0.57 15.34 9.26
N GLY A 97 -0.12 14.55 8.28
CA GLY A 97 0.69 13.35 8.50
C GLY A 97 -0.10 12.21 9.15
N ARG A 98 -1.44 12.24 9.08
CA ARG A 98 -2.35 11.29 9.73
C ARG A 98 -3.20 10.55 8.72
N ALA A 99 -4.01 9.61 9.20
CA ALA A 99 -5.08 9.04 8.40
C ALA A 99 -6.06 10.15 7.95
N THR A 100 -6.49 10.10 6.69
CA THR A 100 -7.65 10.89 6.22
C THR A 100 -8.88 10.55 7.07
N ARG A 101 -9.88 11.43 7.08
CA ARG A 101 -11.13 11.18 7.81
C ARG A 101 -11.80 9.87 7.38
N ASP A 102 -11.89 9.65 6.07
CA ASP A 102 -12.57 8.49 5.50
C ASP A 102 -11.79 7.20 5.78
N SER A 103 -10.46 7.23 5.69
CA SER A 103 -9.63 6.07 6.06
C SER A 103 -9.68 5.77 7.55
N ALA A 104 -9.75 6.79 8.41
CA ALA A 104 -9.91 6.58 9.85
C ALA A 104 -11.25 5.91 10.16
N GLN A 105 -12.34 6.32 9.50
CA GLN A 105 -13.63 5.67 9.66
C GLN A 105 -13.59 4.20 9.18
N ALA A 106 -13.02 3.93 8.00
CA ALA A 106 -12.91 2.56 7.49
C ALA A 106 -12.06 1.64 8.39
N GLN A 107 -11.01 2.18 9.04
CA GLN A 107 -10.25 1.45 10.05
C GLN A 107 -11.12 1.10 11.26
N LEU A 108 -11.89 2.06 11.79
CA LEU A 108 -12.80 1.83 12.91
C LEU A 108 -13.86 0.78 12.58
N ASP A 109 -14.45 0.85 11.39
CA ASP A 109 -15.46 -0.11 10.94
C ASP A 109 -14.88 -1.53 10.92
N CYS A 110 -13.68 -1.72 10.35
CA CYS A 110 -12.98 -3.00 10.35
C CYS A 110 -12.67 -3.51 11.77
N LEU A 111 -12.25 -2.62 12.69
CA LEU A 111 -11.96 -2.99 14.07
C LEU A 111 -13.23 -3.39 14.84
N ASN A 112 -14.35 -2.73 14.59
CA ASN A 112 -15.64 -3.06 15.20
C ASN A 112 -16.14 -4.43 14.72
N ASP A 113 -15.90 -4.78 13.46
CA ASP A 113 -16.23 -6.10 12.92
C ASP A 113 -15.42 -7.20 13.60
N LEU A 114 -14.14 -6.96 13.93
CA LEU A 114 -13.33 -7.91 14.68
C LEU A 114 -13.87 -8.19 16.09
N GLY A 115 -14.39 -7.17 16.78
CA GLY A 115 -14.94 -7.30 18.13
C GLY A 115 -16.36 -7.86 18.21
N SER A 116 -17.03 -7.98 17.06
CA SER A 116 -18.42 -8.48 16.95
C SER A 116 -18.51 -9.97 16.59
N ASN A 117 -17.38 -10.63 16.33
CA ASN A 117 -17.26 -12.07 16.04
C ASN A 117 -16.74 -12.84 17.25
#